data_AF-A0A7W3U590-F1
#
_entry.id   AF-A0A7W3U590-F1
#
_cell.length_a   1.000
_cell.length_b   1.000
_cell.length_c   1.000
_cell.angle_alpha   90.00
_cell.angle_beta   90.00
_cell.angle_gamma   90.00
#
_symmetry.space_group_name_H-M   'P 1'
#
loop_
_entity.id
_entity.type
_entity.pdbx_description
1 polymer ?
#
loop_
_entity_poly.entity_id
_entity_poly.type
_entity_poly.pdbx_seq_one_letter_code
_entity_poly.pdbx_strand_id
1 'polypeptide(L)'
;MLAVALASLLVGGIAVAAYNSFSGDSRPDEVSFDGADGASALDGNDDRVDTAIGGIAYADVVSVAPVTEKQPLYAAVIGTDTVRETSTTSSPRQVCEDVVVQERLPERDGNVGGTVAGAIIGGVIGNQVGGGNGRKVATAAGAAAGGYIGNRVDRNHVGGQVVERTDRQCRTVTDTSNTTRVVGYDVTYRAPDGSTGTKRLDSKPGERILLGDEDVVVAYDVTYRYDGREATVQMDEEPGDRLPVIDGKVVTQVADAGPGGTRG
;
A
#
# COMPACT_ATOMS: atom_id res chain seq x y z
N MET A 1 22.97 5.21 22.97
CA MET A 1 21.87 6.14 23.32
C MET A 1 21.31 6.72 22.04
N LEU A 2 20.12 6.29 21.60
CA LEU A 2 19.24 7.09 20.75
C LEU A 2 17.85 6.44 20.82
N ALA A 3 16.97 7.01 21.64
CA ALA A 3 15.56 6.62 21.70
C ALA A 3 14.78 7.62 20.85
N VAL A 4 14.18 7.15 19.76
CA VAL A 4 13.33 7.96 18.89
C VAL A 4 11.90 7.86 19.42
N ALA A 5 11.42 8.96 19.98
CA ALA A 5 10.02 9.20 20.27
C ALA A 5 9.26 9.42 18.95
N LEU A 6 8.21 8.64 18.71
CA LEU A 6 7.18 8.96 17.73
C LEU A 6 5.84 9.03 18.43
N ALA A 7 5.33 10.25 18.47
CA ALA A 7 4.01 10.60 18.94
C ALA A 7 2.97 10.40 17.82
N SER A 8 1.74 10.18 18.29
CA SER A 8 0.45 10.52 17.67
C SER A 8 -0.03 9.78 16.42
N LEU A 9 -1.22 9.17 16.52
CA LEU A 9 -2.26 9.39 15.52
C LEU A 9 -3.66 9.35 16.17
N LEU A 10 -4.49 10.31 15.76
CA LEU A 10 -5.84 10.60 16.22
C LEU A 10 -6.79 9.39 16.09
N VAL A 11 -7.54 9.14 17.16
CA VAL A 11 -8.80 8.39 17.08
C VAL A 11 -9.90 9.39 16.72
N GLY A 12 -10.23 9.47 15.43
CA GLY A 12 -11.40 10.19 14.94
C GLY A 12 -12.66 9.37 15.22
N GLY A 13 -13.40 9.73 16.27
CA GLY A 13 -14.72 9.19 16.53
C GLY A 13 -15.76 9.78 15.56
N ILE A 14 -16.42 8.91 14.80
CA ILE A 14 -17.57 9.25 13.96
C ILE A 14 -18.79 9.44 14.88
N ALA A 15 -19.32 10.66 14.94
CA ALA A 15 -20.60 10.95 15.57
C ALA A 15 -21.74 10.59 14.59
N VAL A 16 -22.65 9.73 15.02
CA VAL A 16 -23.92 9.47 14.31
C VAL A 16 -24.92 10.54 14.75
N ALA A 17 -25.34 11.39 13.81
CA ALA A 17 -26.40 12.36 14.04
C ALA A 17 -27.77 11.67 13.95
N ALA A 18 -28.58 11.83 14.98
CA ALA A 18 -30.00 11.49 14.96
C ALA A 18 -30.75 12.52 14.10
N TYR A 19 -31.55 12.03 13.16
CA TYR A 19 -32.41 12.87 12.32
C TYR A 19 -33.60 13.34 13.18
N ASN A 20 -33.67 14.64 13.46
CA ASN A 20 -34.79 15.27 14.15
C ASN A 20 -35.83 15.67 13.09
N SER A 21 -37.07 15.21 13.22
CA SER A 21 -38.16 15.54 12.29
C SER A 21 -38.52 17.02 12.40
N PHE A 22 -38.38 17.75 11.31
CA PHE A 22 -38.90 19.11 11.19
C PHE A 22 -40.42 19.04 11.01
N SER A 23 -41.16 19.47 12.05
CA SER A 23 -42.54 19.94 11.90
C SER A 23 -42.51 21.28 11.16
N GLY A 24 -42.71 21.22 9.85
CA GLY A 24 -42.94 22.39 9.00
C GLY A 24 -44.42 22.75 9.02
N ASP A 25 -44.75 23.78 9.78
CA ASP A 25 -46.00 24.53 9.64
C ASP A 25 -45.96 25.26 8.29
N SER A 26 -46.94 25.01 7.43
CA SER A 26 -47.08 25.69 6.14
C SER A 26 -48.55 25.87 5.84
N ARG A 27 -49.06 27.04 6.23
CA ARG A 27 -50.15 27.73 5.50
C ARG A 27 -49.54 28.30 4.22
N PRO A 28 -50.26 28.23 3.09
CA PRO A 28 -50.97 29.45 2.71
C PRO A 28 -52.32 29.25 2.01
N ASP A 29 -53.14 30.29 2.20
CA ASP A 29 -54.09 30.92 1.30
C ASP A 29 -55.33 30.17 0.79
N GLU A 30 -56.44 30.69 1.32
CA GLU A 30 -57.83 30.56 0.90
C GLU A 30 -58.02 30.94 -0.57
N VAL A 31 -58.69 30.07 -1.33
CA VAL A 31 -59.48 30.49 -2.48
C VAL A 31 -60.87 29.91 -2.31
N SER A 32 -61.80 30.80 -1.95
CA SER A 32 -63.23 30.54 -1.90
C SER A 32 -63.76 30.23 -3.29
N PHE A 33 -64.49 29.13 -3.43
CA PHE A 33 -65.50 28.96 -4.45
C PHE A 33 -66.80 28.51 -3.78
N ASP A 34 -67.70 29.48 -3.63
CA ASP A 34 -69.12 29.24 -3.42
C ASP A 34 -69.70 28.52 -4.64
N GLY A 35 -70.28 27.35 -4.41
CA GLY A 35 -71.03 26.57 -5.38
C GLY A 35 -71.95 25.63 -4.63
N ALA A 36 -73.16 26.10 -4.36
CA ALA A 36 -74.20 25.38 -3.66
C ALA A 36 -74.74 24.18 -4.45
N ASP A 37 -75.48 23.36 -3.70
CA ASP A 37 -76.47 22.37 -4.13
C ASP A 37 -75.99 20.94 -4.40
N GLY A 38 -76.30 20.06 -3.44
CA GLY A 38 -76.16 18.62 -3.62
C GLY A 38 -76.30 17.82 -2.32
N ALA A 39 -77.41 18.01 -1.61
CA ALA A 39 -77.73 17.20 -0.44
C ALA A 39 -77.74 15.70 -0.79
N SER A 40 -76.96 14.90 -0.06
CA SER A 40 -77.24 13.50 0.23
C SER A 40 -76.38 13.07 1.41
N ALA A 41 -76.93 13.25 2.60
CA ALA A 41 -76.53 12.47 3.77
C ALA A 41 -76.92 11.00 3.50
N LEU A 42 -75.93 10.15 3.35
CA LEU A 42 -76.09 8.71 3.56
C LEU A 42 -75.02 8.31 4.58
N ASP A 43 -75.43 8.43 5.85
CA ASP A 43 -74.96 7.57 6.92
C ASP A 43 -75.26 6.13 6.50
N GLY A 44 -74.22 5.34 6.31
CA GLY A 44 -74.30 3.99 5.77
C GLY A 44 -73.08 3.21 6.21
N ASN A 45 -73.24 2.47 7.30
CA ASN A 45 -72.38 1.33 7.64
C ASN A 45 -72.13 0.52 6.37
N ASP A 46 -70.89 0.52 5.88
CA ASP A 46 -70.49 -0.29 4.73
C ASP A 46 -70.17 -1.72 5.18
N ASP A 47 -71.16 -2.39 5.76
CA ASP A 47 -71.25 -3.85 5.68
C ASP A 47 -71.72 -4.19 4.26
N ARG A 48 -70.86 -3.96 3.26
CA ARG A 48 -71.09 -4.49 1.90
C ARG A 48 -70.78 -5.97 1.89
N VAL A 49 -71.80 -6.74 2.29
CA VAL A 49 -72.04 -8.08 1.76
C VAL A 49 -72.39 -7.92 0.29
N ASP A 50 -71.36 -7.94 -0.56
CA ASP A 50 -71.49 -7.90 -2.01
C ASP A 50 -71.91 -9.29 -2.48
N THR A 51 -73.21 -9.51 -2.68
CA THR A 51 -73.73 -10.76 -3.24
C THR A 51 -74.68 -10.47 -4.40
N ALA A 52 -74.25 -10.99 -5.55
CA ALA A 52 -75.04 -11.40 -6.73
C ALA A 52 -75.35 -10.37 -7.83
N ILE A 53 -74.36 -10.13 -8.70
CA ILE A 53 -74.50 -10.26 -10.17
C ILE A 53 -73.28 -11.04 -10.68
N GLY A 54 -73.35 -12.38 -10.71
CA GLY A 54 -72.24 -13.22 -11.19
C GLY A 54 -70.87 -12.90 -10.56
N GLY A 55 -70.89 -12.48 -9.29
CA GLY A 55 -69.79 -11.79 -8.63
C GLY A 55 -68.63 -12.73 -8.36
N ILE A 56 -67.45 -12.35 -8.84
CA ILE A 56 -66.19 -12.97 -8.44
C ILE A 56 -66.03 -12.68 -6.95
N ALA A 57 -65.94 -13.73 -6.13
CA ALA A 57 -65.64 -13.57 -4.71
C ALA A 57 -64.16 -13.20 -4.54
N TYR A 58 -63.81 -12.48 -3.48
CA TYR A 58 -62.43 -12.08 -3.20
C TYR A 58 -62.04 -12.44 -1.77
N ALA A 59 -60.78 -12.80 -1.59
CA ALA A 59 -60.11 -12.92 -0.30
C ALA A 59 -59.26 -11.68 -0.05
N ASP A 60 -59.27 -11.14 1.17
CA ASP A 60 -58.42 -10.01 1.54
C ASP A 60 -57.00 -10.52 1.85
N VAL A 61 -55.97 -9.87 1.31
CA VAL A 61 -54.58 -10.19 1.67
C VAL A 61 -54.25 -9.55 3.02
N VAL A 62 -53.78 -10.39 3.95
CA VAL A 62 -53.43 -10.00 5.32
C VAL A 62 -51.93 -9.70 5.44
N SER A 63 -51.08 -10.52 4.81
CA SER A 63 -49.64 -10.31 4.79
C SER A 63 -48.98 -10.91 3.56
N VAL A 64 -47.86 -10.31 3.16
CA VAL A 64 -47.03 -10.75 2.04
C VAL A 64 -45.58 -10.82 2.54
N ALA A 65 -44.99 -12.01 2.50
CA ALA A 65 -43.59 -12.22 2.86
C ALA A 65 -42.79 -12.69 1.64
N PRO A 66 -41.79 -11.94 1.16
CA PRO A 66 -40.96 -12.38 0.04
C PRO A 66 -40.07 -13.54 0.45
N VAL A 67 -39.96 -14.54 -0.42
CA VAL A 67 -39.05 -15.68 -0.33
C VAL A 67 -37.86 -15.39 -1.22
N THR A 68 -36.66 -15.33 -0.65
CA THR A 68 -35.43 -15.01 -1.38
C THR A 68 -34.48 -16.19 -1.52
N GLU A 69 -33.76 -16.23 -2.63
CA GLU A 69 -32.67 -17.18 -2.88
C GLU A 69 -31.37 -16.46 -3.24
N LYS A 70 -30.24 -17.05 -2.82
CA LYS A 70 -28.90 -16.57 -3.19
C LYS A 70 -28.60 -16.91 -4.65
N GLN A 71 -28.37 -15.90 -5.48
CA GLN A 71 -27.95 -16.07 -6.86
C GLN A 71 -26.65 -15.31 -7.13
N PRO A 72 -25.75 -15.82 -8.00
CA PRO A 72 -24.49 -15.17 -8.29
C PRO A 72 -24.68 -13.87 -9.09
N LEU A 73 -24.22 -12.76 -8.52
CA LEU A 73 -24.27 -11.44 -9.12
C LEU A 73 -23.01 -11.17 -9.95
N TYR A 74 -23.19 -10.97 -11.26
CA TYR A 74 -22.12 -10.63 -12.19
C TYR A 74 -22.18 -9.17 -12.61
N ALA A 75 -21.00 -8.60 -12.85
CA ALA A 75 -20.86 -7.26 -13.44
C ALA A 75 -20.02 -7.28 -14.71
N ALA A 76 -20.33 -6.39 -15.64
CA ALA A 76 -19.58 -6.21 -16.88
C ALA A 76 -18.30 -5.42 -16.61
N VAL A 77 -17.17 -5.89 -17.15
CA VAL A 77 -15.89 -5.19 -17.04
C VAL A 77 -15.83 -4.09 -18.10
N ILE A 78 -15.57 -2.86 -17.66
CA ILE A 78 -15.45 -1.69 -18.54
C ILE A 78 -14.04 -1.09 -18.55
N GLY A 79 -13.17 -1.47 -17.60
CA GLY A 79 -11.78 -1.02 -17.55
C GLY A 79 -10.90 -1.98 -16.74
N THR A 80 -9.61 -2.03 -17.05
CA THR A 80 -8.64 -2.88 -16.34
C THR A 80 -7.27 -2.24 -16.33
N ASP A 81 -6.80 -1.89 -15.13
CA ASP A 81 -5.48 -1.33 -14.90
C ASP A 81 -4.57 -2.34 -14.18
N THR A 82 -3.32 -2.48 -14.62
CA THR A 82 -2.37 -3.42 -14.00
C THR A 82 -1.69 -2.79 -12.80
N VAL A 83 -1.69 -3.48 -11.66
CA VAL A 83 -0.95 -3.10 -10.47
C VAL A 83 0.42 -3.75 -10.54
N ARG A 84 1.48 -2.93 -10.50
CA ARG A 84 2.86 -3.38 -10.64
C ARG A 84 3.65 -3.09 -9.37
N GLU A 85 4.50 -4.04 -9.00
CA GLU A 85 5.44 -3.88 -7.90
C GLU A 85 6.86 -4.02 -8.45
N THR A 86 7.74 -3.11 -8.03
CA THR A 86 9.17 -3.14 -8.37
C THR A 86 9.96 -3.51 -7.13
N SER A 87 10.75 -4.58 -7.24
CA SER A 87 11.70 -4.99 -6.20
C SER A 87 13.11 -4.65 -6.64
N THR A 88 13.87 -4.02 -5.74
CA THR A 88 15.29 -3.70 -5.94
C THR A 88 16.14 -4.64 -5.11
N THR A 89 17.01 -5.40 -5.75
CA THR A 89 18.01 -6.23 -5.08
C THR A 89 19.40 -5.62 -5.28
N SER A 90 20.11 -5.45 -4.16
CA SER A 90 21.46 -4.87 -4.12
C SER A 90 22.46 -5.93 -3.71
N SER A 91 23.47 -6.17 -4.54
CA SER A 91 24.56 -7.12 -4.25
C SER A 91 25.89 -6.37 -4.13
N PRO A 92 26.48 -6.24 -2.92
CA PRO A 92 27.80 -5.66 -2.76
C PRO A 92 28.87 -6.63 -3.26
N ARG A 93 29.80 -6.14 -4.08
CA ARG A 93 31.02 -6.86 -4.44
C ARG A 93 32.26 -6.01 -4.21
N GLN A 94 33.35 -6.67 -3.83
CA GLN A 94 34.62 -6.02 -3.62
C GLN A 94 35.37 -5.94 -4.95
N VAL A 95 35.74 -4.73 -5.36
CA VAL A 95 36.62 -4.49 -6.50
C VAL A 95 37.95 -4.03 -5.93
N CYS A 96 39.00 -4.83 -6.17
CA CYS A 96 40.35 -4.52 -5.74
C CYS A 96 41.20 -4.12 -6.95
N GLU A 97 41.97 -3.05 -6.79
CA GLU A 97 42.92 -2.55 -7.76
C GLU A 97 44.31 -2.41 -7.10
N ASP A 98 45.34 -2.79 -7.84
CA ASP A 98 46.73 -2.65 -7.40
C ASP A 98 47.21 -1.25 -7.78
N VAL A 99 47.46 -0.42 -6.78
CA VAL A 99 47.91 0.97 -6.95
C VAL A 99 49.36 1.07 -6.51
N VAL A 100 50.20 1.64 -7.36
CA VAL A 100 51.59 1.94 -7.00
C VAL A 100 51.58 3.22 -6.16
N VAL A 101 51.89 3.09 -4.87
CA VAL A 101 52.05 4.23 -3.97
C VAL A 101 53.54 4.51 -3.75
N GLN A 102 53.86 5.79 -3.61
CA GLN A 102 55.20 6.24 -3.28
C GLN A 102 55.28 6.44 -1.76
N GLU A 103 55.90 5.50 -1.05
CA GLU A 103 56.13 5.60 0.39
C GLU A 103 57.54 6.15 0.62
N ARG A 104 57.65 7.21 1.43
CA ARG A 104 58.94 7.70 1.94
C ARG A 104 59.25 6.92 3.21
N LEU A 105 60.26 6.05 3.14
CA LEU A 105 60.74 5.32 4.31
C LEU A 105 61.16 6.30 5.42
N PRO A 106 60.89 6.01 6.70
CA PRO A 106 61.37 6.84 7.79
C PRO A 106 62.90 6.86 7.77
N GLU A 107 63.46 8.07 7.75
CA GLU A 107 64.90 8.31 7.89
C GLU A 107 65.39 7.53 9.12
N ARG A 108 66.25 6.53 8.91
CA ARG A 108 67.04 6.00 10.01
C ARG A 108 67.99 7.11 10.41
N ASP A 109 67.66 7.83 11.48
CA ASP A 109 68.60 8.70 12.16
C ASP A 109 69.90 7.91 12.36
N GLY A 110 70.91 8.33 11.60
CA GLY A 110 72.23 7.76 11.63
C GLY A 110 72.72 7.83 13.06
N ASN A 111 72.90 6.65 13.64
CA ASN A 111 73.40 6.44 14.97
C ASN A 111 74.68 7.28 15.19
N VAL A 112 74.55 8.43 15.87
CA VAL A 112 75.67 9.29 16.32
C VAL A 112 76.57 8.55 17.33
N GLY A 113 76.27 7.27 17.65
CA GLY A 113 77.09 6.41 18.49
C GLY A 113 78.36 5.85 17.85
N GLY A 114 78.59 6.04 16.53
CA GLY A 114 79.70 5.41 15.82
C GLY A 114 81.03 6.18 15.79
N THR A 115 81.05 7.49 16.08
CA THR A 115 82.19 8.36 15.71
C THR A 115 83.07 8.81 16.89
N VAL A 116 82.79 8.37 18.12
CA VAL A 116 83.55 8.81 19.32
C VAL A 116 84.56 7.75 19.84
N ALA A 117 84.78 6.64 19.14
CA ALA A 117 85.76 5.62 19.54
C ALA A 117 87.10 5.66 18.77
N GLY A 118 87.24 6.56 17.79
CA GLY A 118 88.41 6.60 16.89
C GLY A 118 89.53 7.57 17.26
N ALA A 119 89.47 8.25 18.41
CA ALA A 119 90.43 9.30 18.77
C ALA A 119 91.40 8.93 19.91
N ILE A 120 91.20 7.80 20.59
CA ILE A 120 91.99 7.48 21.81
C ILE A 120 93.13 6.48 21.54
N ILE A 121 93.07 5.68 20.45
CA ILE A 121 94.08 4.65 20.18
C ILE A 121 95.35 5.21 19.48
N GLY A 122 95.28 6.40 18.87
CA GLY A 122 96.44 7.01 18.19
C GLY A 122 97.37 7.87 19.05
N GLY A 123 96.99 8.19 20.30
CA GLY A 123 97.66 9.24 21.08
C GLY A 123 98.79 8.79 22.01
N VAL A 124 98.95 7.49 22.28
CA VAL A 124 99.74 7.04 23.44
C VAL A 124 101.03 6.28 23.09
N ILE A 125 101.26 5.93 21.81
CA ILE A 125 102.46 5.15 21.42
C ILE A 125 103.64 6.05 20.97
N GLY A 126 103.42 7.37 20.82
CA GLY A 126 104.43 8.30 20.30
C GLY A 126 105.47 8.88 21.29
N ASN A 127 105.44 8.53 22.58
CA ASN A 127 106.24 9.24 23.60
C ASN A 127 107.44 8.47 24.20
N GLN A 128 107.79 7.27 23.72
CA GLN A 128 108.84 6.45 24.37
C GLN A 128 110.09 6.15 23.53
N VAL A 129 110.44 6.99 22.55
CA VAL A 129 111.76 6.90 21.90
C VAL A 129 112.36 8.29 21.70
N GLY A 130 113.53 8.54 22.30
CA GLY A 130 114.45 9.62 21.90
C GLY A 130 114.48 10.83 22.84
N GLY A 131 115.62 11.06 23.50
CA GLY A 131 115.94 12.29 24.22
C GLY A 131 116.45 13.37 23.27
N GLY A 132 116.02 14.61 23.46
CA GLY A 132 116.49 15.78 22.71
C GLY A 132 115.38 16.77 22.32
N ASN A 133 115.76 18.03 22.06
CA ASN A 133 114.87 19.16 21.73
C ASN A 133 114.10 19.02 20.40
N GLY A 134 114.09 17.85 19.75
CA GLY A 134 113.34 17.57 18.51
C GLY A 134 111.86 17.18 18.71
N ARG A 135 111.39 16.97 19.95
CA ARG A 135 110.03 16.45 20.23
C ARG A 135 108.86 17.37 19.87
N LYS A 136 109.07 18.67 19.69
CA LYS A 136 107.96 19.61 19.45
C LYS A 136 107.49 19.66 17.99
N VAL A 137 108.29 19.18 17.04
CA VAL A 137 107.95 19.28 15.61
C VAL A 137 107.24 18.02 15.10
N ALA A 138 107.57 16.84 15.64
CA ALA A 138 106.98 15.57 15.20
C ALA A 138 105.51 15.39 15.61
N THR A 139 105.11 15.86 16.78
CA THR A 139 103.71 15.74 17.27
C THR A 139 102.75 16.72 16.57
N ALA A 140 103.24 17.83 16.03
CA ALA A 140 102.41 18.79 15.30
C ALA A 140 102.12 18.37 13.85
N ALA A 141 102.95 17.50 13.25
CA ALA A 141 102.73 16.98 11.90
C ALA A 141 101.69 15.84 11.86
N GLY A 142 101.60 15.03 12.92
CA GLY A 142 100.69 13.88 12.96
C GLY A 142 99.21 14.21 13.18
N ALA A 143 98.90 15.38 13.78
CA ALA A 143 97.52 15.83 13.99
C ALA A 143 96.94 16.60 12.80
N ALA A 144 97.79 17.16 11.92
CA ALA A 144 97.35 17.96 10.78
C ALA A 144 97.11 17.12 9.50
N ALA A 145 97.69 15.92 9.41
CA ALA A 145 97.51 15.02 8.27
C ALA A 145 96.29 14.07 8.43
N GLY A 146 95.77 13.91 9.65
CA GLY A 146 94.58 13.10 9.93
C GLY A 146 93.33 13.95 10.09
N GLY A 147 92.63 14.23 8.99
CA GLY A 147 91.20 14.58 9.07
C GLY A 147 90.77 15.96 8.60
N TYR A 148 91.48 16.56 7.64
CA TYR A 148 90.92 17.55 6.71
C TYR A 148 89.73 16.99 5.87
N ILE A 149 89.34 15.73 6.09
CA ILE A 149 88.18 15.05 5.51
C ILE A 149 87.09 14.95 6.58
N GLY A 150 86.55 16.09 7.03
CA GLY A 150 85.55 16.13 8.11
C GLY A 150 84.37 17.05 7.85
N ASN A 151 84.24 17.59 6.63
CA ASN A 151 83.21 18.59 6.33
C ASN A 151 82.59 18.42 4.93
N ARG A 152 82.37 17.18 4.52
CA ARG A 152 81.61 16.88 3.29
C ARG A 152 80.74 15.63 3.37
N VAL A 153 80.23 15.35 4.54
CA VAL A 153 79.14 14.42 4.81
C VAL A 153 78.27 15.19 5.79
N ASP A 154 77.45 16.13 5.35
CA ASP A 154 76.11 15.84 4.86
C ASP A 154 75.59 17.03 4.04
N ARG A 155 75.60 16.90 2.72
CA ARG A 155 74.67 17.66 1.86
C ARG A 155 73.86 16.76 0.94
N ASN A 156 73.86 15.46 1.23
CA ASN A 156 72.90 14.53 0.69
C ASN A 156 72.04 14.08 1.87
N HIS A 157 71.26 15.00 2.45
CA HIS A 157 69.93 14.61 2.91
C HIS A 157 69.16 14.23 1.65
N VAL A 158 69.44 13.01 1.16
CA VAL A 158 68.59 12.31 0.22
C VAL A 158 67.36 11.97 1.01
N GLY A 159 66.45 12.95 1.12
CA GLY A 159 65.18 12.79 1.81
C GLY A 159 64.57 11.47 1.38
N GLY A 160 64.20 10.67 2.38
CA GLY A 160 63.86 9.25 2.34
C GLY A 160 63.65 8.67 0.94
N GLN A 161 64.46 7.65 0.62
CA GLN A 161 64.35 6.88 -0.61
C GLN A 161 62.88 6.60 -0.90
N VAL A 162 62.36 7.22 -1.97
CA VAL A 162 60.99 7.00 -2.41
C VAL A 162 60.97 5.59 -2.98
N VAL A 163 60.36 4.67 -2.24
CA VAL A 163 60.16 3.30 -2.70
C VAL A 163 58.75 3.17 -3.24
N GLU A 164 58.64 2.57 -4.41
CA GLU A 164 57.35 2.22 -4.99
C GLU A 164 56.88 0.94 -4.34
N ARG A 165 55.71 1.01 -3.70
CA ARG A 165 55.04 -0.13 -3.11
C ARG A 165 53.72 -0.33 -3.82
N THR A 166 53.46 -1.55 -4.28
CA THR A 166 52.14 -1.93 -4.78
C THR A 166 51.23 -2.20 -3.59
N ASP A 167 50.24 -1.34 -3.39
CA ASP A 167 49.20 -1.52 -2.39
C ASP A 167 47.89 -1.91 -3.07
N ARG A 168 47.29 -3.01 -2.60
CA ARG A 168 46.00 -3.48 -3.09
C ARG A 168 44.88 -2.73 -2.40
N GLN A 169 44.28 -1.79 -3.11
CA GLN A 169 43.16 -1.01 -2.60
C GLN A 169 41.86 -1.68 -3.03
N CYS A 170 41.04 -2.05 -2.04
CA CYS A 170 39.74 -2.66 -2.30
C CYS A 170 38.63 -1.67 -1.94
N ARG A 171 37.68 -1.47 -2.85
CA ARG A 171 36.45 -0.73 -2.58
C ARG A 171 35.23 -1.62 -2.79
N THR A 172 34.19 -1.39 -2.00
CA THR A 172 32.90 -2.05 -2.19
C THR A 172 32.12 -1.30 -3.26
N VAL A 173 31.73 -2.00 -4.32
CA VAL A 173 30.82 -1.51 -5.34
C VAL A 173 29.50 -2.25 -5.18
N THR A 174 28.40 -1.50 -5.17
CA THR A 174 27.06 -2.06 -5.05
C THR A 174 26.42 -2.12 -6.44
N ASP A 175 26.18 -3.32 -6.94
CA ASP A 175 25.34 -3.50 -8.13
C ASP A 175 23.87 -3.55 -7.70
N THR A 176 23.02 -2.78 -8.37
CA THR A 176 21.57 -2.76 -8.15
C THR A 176 20.87 -3.40 -9.33
N SER A 177 19.91 -4.28 -9.04
CA SER A 177 19.03 -4.91 -10.02
C SER A 177 17.59 -4.61 -9.65
N ASN A 178 16.78 -4.23 -10.63
CA ASN A 178 15.36 -3.92 -10.45
C ASN A 178 14.52 -4.94 -11.24
N THR A 179 13.54 -5.55 -10.58
CA THR A 179 12.59 -6.46 -11.22
C THR A 179 11.18 -5.94 -10.98
N THR A 180 10.41 -5.74 -12.04
CA THR A 180 9.00 -5.33 -11.97
C THR A 180 8.10 -6.51 -12.33
N ARG A 181 7.08 -6.78 -11.52
CA ARG A 181 6.07 -7.81 -11.77
C ARG A 181 4.66 -7.26 -11.58
N VAL A 182 3.69 -7.81 -12.31
CA VAL A 182 2.28 -7.52 -12.09
C VAL A 182 1.83 -8.30 -10.85
N VAL A 183 1.21 -7.62 -9.90
CA VAL A 183 0.75 -8.18 -8.62
C VAL A 183 -0.77 -8.18 -8.48
N GLY A 184 -1.48 -7.54 -9.41
CA GLY A 184 -2.94 -7.54 -9.43
C GLY A 184 -3.50 -6.63 -10.52
N TYR A 185 -4.82 -6.50 -10.51
CA TYR A 185 -5.59 -5.73 -11.49
C TYR A 185 -6.64 -4.91 -10.75
N ASP A 186 -6.66 -3.60 -10.99
CA ASP A 186 -7.76 -2.73 -10.59
C ASP A 186 -8.78 -2.72 -11.74
N VAL A 187 -9.96 -3.29 -11.47
CA VAL A 187 -10.99 -3.51 -12.48
C VAL A 187 -12.14 -2.56 -12.25
N THR A 188 -12.45 -1.75 -13.25
CA THR A 188 -13.66 -0.91 -13.26
C THR A 188 -14.79 -1.71 -13.90
N TYR A 189 -15.92 -1.82 -13.20
CA TYR A 189 -17.06 -2.62 -13.63
C TYR A 189 -18.36 -1.82 -13.61
N ARG A 190 -19.35 -2.27 -14.38
CA ARG A 190 -20.74 -1.82 -14.34
C ARG A 190 -21.64 -2.95 -13.86
N ALA A 191 -22.35 -2.73 -12.77
CA ALA A 191 -23.32 -3.67 -12.22
C ALA A 191 -24.65 -3.63 -13.01
N PRO A 192 -25.52 -4.65 -12.87
CA PRO A 192 -26.80 -4.71 -13.57
C PRO A 192 -27.76 -3.55 -13.27
N ASP A 193 -27.66 -2.98 -12.07
CA ASP A 193 -28.40 -1.77 -11.65
C ASP A 193 -27.89 -0.47 -12.32
N GLY A 194 -26.85 -0.57 -13.15
CA GLY A 194 -26.23 0.55 -13.85
C GLY A 194 -25.14 1.28 -13.03
N SER A 195 -24.96 0.94 -11.76
CA SER A 195 -23.91 1.52 -10.93
C SER A 195 -22.53 1.09 -11.43
N THR A 196 -21.52 1.94 -11.19
CA THR A 196 -20.12 1.67 -11.56
C THR A 196 -19.27 1.60 -10.30
N GLY A 197 -18.37 0.62 -10.25
CA GLY A 197 -17.46 0.43 -9.11
C GLY A 197 -16.09 -0.07 -9.54
N THR A 198 -15.19 -0.21 -8.57
CA THR A 198 -13.86 -0.80 -8.77
C THR A 198 -13.66 -2.02 -7.88
N LYS A 199 -12.93 -3.03 -8.37
CA LYS A 199 -12.59 -4.24 -7.63
C LYS A 199 -11.15 -4.66 -7.93
N ARG A 200 -10.36 -4.92 -6.88
CA ARG A 200 -9.02 -5.49 -6.99
C ARG A 200 -9.12 -6.99 -7.23
N LEU A 201 -8.44 -7.49 -8.26
CA LEU A 201 -8.31 -8.91 -8.56
C LEU A 201 -6.83 -9.33 -8.58
N ASP A 202 -6.55 -10.56 -8.17
CA ASP A 202 -5.20 -11.15 -8.23
C ASP A 202 -4.86 -11.67 -9.63
N SER A 203 -5.86 -11.87 -10.48
CA SER A 203 -5.74 -12.41 -11.83
C SER A 203 -6.43 -11.50 -12.85
N LYS A 204 -5.99 -11.59 -14.11
CA LYS A 204 -6.52 -10.77 -15.20
C LYS A 204 -8.03 -11.06 -15.36
N PRO A 205 -8.91 -10.04 -15.34
CA PRO A 205 -10.34 -10.25 -15.53
C PRO A 205 -10.66 -10.70 -16.96
N GLY A 206 -11.80 -11.38 -17.10
CA GLY A 206 -12.49 -11.57 -18.38
C GLY A 206 -13.45 -10.41 -18.68
N GLU A 207 -14.47 -10.66 -19.49
CA GLU A 207 -15.51 -9.66 -19.84
C GLU A 207 -16.48 -9.35 -18.68
N ARG A 208 -16.58 -10.26 -17.72
CA ARG A 208 -17.41 -10.12 -16.52
C ARG A 208 -16.68 -10.61 -15.29
N ILE A 209 -17.06 -10.07 -14.14
CA ILE A 209 -16.54 -10.46 -12.83
C ILE A 209 -17.69 -10.84 -11.91
N LEU A 210 -17.45 -11.83 -11.04
CA LEU A 210 -18.36 -12.15 -9.95
C LEU A 210 -18.21 -11.08 -8.86
N LEU A 211 -19.30 -10.40 -8.53
CA LEU A 211 -19.31 -9.46 -7.41
C LEU A 211 -19.52 -10.17 -6.08
N GLY A 212 -20.35 -11.21 -6.08
CA GLY A 212 -20.72 -12.05 -4.95
C GLY A 212 -22.06 -12.72 -5.23
N ASP A 213 -22.86 -12.93 -4.20
CA ASP A 213 -24.24 -13.40 -4.31
C ASP A 213 -25.21 -12.28 -3.92
N GLU A 214 -26.34 -12.21 -4.61
CA GLU A 214 -27.48 -11.34 -4.31
C GLU A 214 -28.69 -12.17 -3.85
N ASP A 215 -29.59 -11.55 -3.08
CA ASP A 215 -30.86 -12.16 -2.68
C ASP A 215 -31.94 -11.80 -3.71
N VAL A 216 -32.38 -12.79 -4.48
CA VAL A 216 -33.41 -12.63 -5.52
C VAL A 216 -34.73 -13.15 -4.97
N VAL A 217 -35.80 -12.35 -5.06
CA VAL A 217 -37.15 -12.79 -4.70
C VAL A 217 -37.61 -13.80 -5.75
N VAL A 218 -37.92 -15.02 -5.31
CA VAL A 218 -38.36 -16.12 -6.19
C VAL A 218 -39.83 -16.49 -5.97
N ALA A 219 -40.40 -16.13 -4.82
CA ALA A 219 -41.80 -16.35 -4.50
C ALA A 219 -42.27 -15.42 -3.38
N TYR A 220 -43.56 -15.44 -3.09
CA TYR A 220 -44.21 -14.71 -2.02
C TYR A 220 -45.08 -15.66 -1.21
N ASP A 221 -44.83 -15.74 0.10
CA ASP A 221 -45.75 -16.41 1.02
C ASP A 221 -46.84 -15.41 1.41
N VAL A 222 -48.04 -15.64 0.90
CA VAL A 222 -49.18 -14.73 1.00
C VAL A 222 -50.19 -15.30 1.98
N THR A 223 -50.43 -14.60 3.08
CA THR A 223 -51.51 -14.92 4.01
C THR A 223 -52.75 -14.12 3.62
N TYR A 224 -53.83 -14.82 3.31
CA TYR A 224 -55.11 -14.20 2.95
C TYR A 224 -56.20 -14.60 3.94
N ARG A 225 -57.27 -13.80 4.00
CA ARG A 225 -58.47 -14.06 4.78
C ARG A 225 -59.68 -14.17 3.86
N TYR A 226 -60.38 -15.30 3.95
CA TYR A 226 -61.62 -15.55 3.23
C TYR A 226 -62.61 -16.23 4.17
N ASP A 227 -63.84 -15.72 4.22
CA ASP A 227 -64.91 -16.23 5.09
C ASP A 227 -64.48 -16.37 6.58
N GLY A 228 -63.76 -15.35 7.06
CA GLY A 228 -63.27 -15.29 8.45
C GLY A 228 -62.12 -16.24 8.79
N ARG A 229 -61.59 -17.00 7.82
CA ARG A 229 -60.45 -17.91 8.01
C ARG A 229 -59.22 -17.39 7.29
N GLU A 230 -58.07 -17.53 7.94
CA GLU A 230 -56.78 -17.20 7.35
C GLU A 230 -56.11 -18.46 6.79
N ALA A 231 -55.44 -18.32 5.65
CA ALA A 231 -54.60 -19.36 5.07
C ALA A 231 -53.42 -18.73 4.33
N THR A 232 -52.32 -19.48 4.25
CA THR A 232 -51.10 -19.05 3.56
C THR A 232 -50.93 -19.87 2.29
N VAL A 233 -50.58 -19.18 1.21
CA VAL A 233 -50.26 -19.79 -0.09
C VAL A 233 -49.03 -19.14 -0.68
N GLN A 234 -48.22 -19.93 -1.38
CA GLN A 234 -47.05 -19.42 -2.07
C GLN A 234 -47.44 -19.00 -3.51
N MET A 235 -47.02 -17.82 -3.92
CA MET A 235 -47.28 -17.23 -5.23
C MET A 235 -45.96 -16.84 -5.91
N ASP A 236 -45.91 -16.93 -7.24
CA ASP A 236 -44.71 -16.58 -8.02
C ASP A 236 -44.59 -15.05 -8.25
N GLU A 237 -45.71 -14.33 -8.15
CA GLU A 237 -45.81 -12.89 -8.35
C GLU A 237 -46.34 -12.20 -7.09
N GLU A 238 -46.00 -10.93 -6.90
CA GLU A 238 -46.48 -10.14 -5.77
C GLU A 238 -48.01 -9.95 -5.89
N PRO A 239 -48.79 -10.36 -4.89
CA PRO A 239 -50.24 -10.21 -4.96
C PRO A 239 -50.65 -8.74 -4.82
N GLY A 240 -51.81 -8.39 -5.36
CA GLY A 240 -52.50 -7.16 -4.96
C GLY A 240 -53.17 -7.30 -3.59
N ASP A 241 -53.94 -6.29 -3.18
CA ASP A 241 -54.61 -6.27 -1.87
C ASP A 241 -55.68 -7.37 -1.71
N ARG A 242 -56.14 -7.98 -2.81
CA ARG A 242 -57.18 -8.99 -2.83
C ARG A 242 -56.89 -10.08 -3.86
N LEU A 243 -57.28 -11.31 -3.54
CA LEU A 243 -57.14 -12.46 -4.42
C LEU A 243 -58.52 -12.96 -4.89
N PRO A 244 -58.72 -13.23 -6.20
CA PRO A 244 -59.98 -13.76 -6.69
C PRO A 244 -60.20 -15.20 -6.21
N VAL A 245 -61.46 -15.51 -5.90
CA VAL A 245 -61.93 -16.82 -5.45
C VAL A 245 -62.89 -17.39 -6.49
N ILE A 246 -62.52 -18.52 -7.07
CA ILE A 246 -63.32 -19.24 -8.07
C ILE A 246 -63.63 -20.62 -7.50
N ASP A 247 -64.90 -21.02 -7.53
CA ASP A 247 -65.37 -22.28 -6.96
C ASP A 247 -64.96 -22.49 -5.48
N GLY A 248 -64.91 -21.41 -4.70
CA GLY A 248 -64.52 -21.42 -3.29
C GLY A 248 -63.02 -21.64 -3.04
N LYS A 249 -62.19 -21.59 -4.09
CA LYS A 249 -60.73 -21.69 -3.99
C LYS A 249 -60.08 -20.39 -4.42
N VAL A 250 -59.11 -19.92 -3.63
CA VAL A 250 -58.30 -18.76 -4.00
C VAL A 250 -57.44 -19.13 -5.20
N VAL A 251 -57.48 -18.29 -6.22
CA VAL A 251 -56.66 -18.45 -7.42
C VAL A 251 -55.32 -17.75 -7.18
N THR A 252 -54.23 -18.50 -7.36
CA THR A 252 -52.85 -18.04 -7.11
C THR A 252 -52.13 -17.60 -8.38
N GLN A 253 -52.74 -17.79 -9.55
CA GLN A 253 -52.25 -17.34 -10.83
C GLN A 253 -53.17 -16.25 -11.35
N VAL A 254 -52.63 -15.05 -11.58
CA VAL A 254 -53.36 -14.03 -12.32
C VAL A 254 -53.52 -14.59 -13.73
N ALA A 255 -54.76 -14.83 -14.17
CA ALA A 255 -54.99 -15.20 -15.55
C ALA A 255 -54.50 -14.02 -16.41
N ASP A 256 -53.42 -14.22 -17.15
CA ASP A 256 -52.95 -13.31 -18.19
C ASP A 256 -54.12 -12.96 -19.10
N ALA A 257 -54.72 -11.78 -18.90
CA ALA A 257 -55.65 -11.20 -19.84
C ALA A 257 -54.82 -10.66 -21.02
N GLY A 258 -54.22 -11.57 -21.80
CA GLY A 258 -53.51 -11.24 -23.01
C GLY A 258 -54.43 -10.47 -23.96
N PRO A 259 -53.98 -9.37 -24.57
CA PRO A 259 -54.80 -8.61 -25.51
C PRO A 259 -55.17 -9.54 -26.67
N GLY A 260 -56.46 -9.83 -26.81
CA GLY A 260 -57.01 -10.68 -27.83
C GLY A 260 -56.56 -10.23 -29.22
N GLY A 261 -55.67 -11.01 -29.83
CA GLY A 261 -55.32 -10.89 -31.24
C GLY A 261 -56.53 -11.24 -32.09
N THR A 262 -57.27 -10.23 -32.52
CA THR A 262 -58.25 -10.34 -33.60
C THR A 262 -57.51 -10.73 -34.87
N ARG A 263 -57.73 -11.97 -35.32
CA ARG A 263 -57.47 -12.37 -36.70
C ARG A 263 -58.49 -11.67 -37.60
N GLY A 264 -57.99 -10.92 -38.56
CA GLY A 264 -58.67 -10.48 -39.78
C GLY A 264 -57.76 -10.76 -40.96
#